data_AF-A0A2N5ISQ9-F1
#
_entry.id   AF-A0A2N5ISQ9-F1
#
_cell.length_a   1.000
_cell.length_b   1.000
_cell.length_c   1.000
_cell.angle_alpha   90.00
_cell.angle_beta   90.00
_cell.angle_gamma   90.00
#
_symmetry.space_group_name_H-M   'P 1'
#
loop_
_entity.id
_entity.type
_entity.pdbx_description
1 polymer ?
#
loop_
_entity_poly.entity_id
_entity_poly.type
_entity_poly.pdbx_seq_one_letter_code
_entity_poly.pdbx_strand_id
1 'polypeptide(L)'
;MEAAPDALRADLQRFYGLDMDEIGHTVRVRRAADLAANLPEDALTWGRIDERATWGTAKHLLATIADNTGFLAWTKTKAAKQGEWRGAIERPGFPRTANVQKLDPDNMLRILRMPRT
;
A
#
# COMPACT_ATOMS: atom_id res chain seq x y z
N MET A 1 7.29 -15.36 10.22
CA MET A 1 7.49 -13.96 10.65
C MET A 1 8.99 -13.76 10.72
N GLU A 2 9.60 -13.40 9.60
CA GLU A 2 11.03 -13.14 9.57
C GLU A 2 11.25 -11.81 10.29
N ALA A 3 11.95 -11.83 11.43
CA ALA A 3 12.26 -10.61 12.14
C ALA A 3 13.10 -9.72 11.21
N ALA A 4 12.76 -8.42 11.10
CA ALA A 4 13.48 -7.47 10.26
C ALA A 4 14.34 -6.51 11.12
N PRO A 5 15.39 -7.01 11.80
CA PRO A 5 16.21 -6.20 12.69
C PRO A 5 17.05 -5.16 11.94
N ASP A 6 17.39 -5.43 10.69
CA ASP A 6 18.08 -4.52 9.78
C ASP A 6 17.19 -3.34 9.37
N ALA A 7 15.92 -3.60 9.04
CA ALA A 7 14.94 -2.56 8.74
C ALA A 7 14.66 -1.67 9.96
N LEU A 8 14.54 -2.29 11.14
CA LEU A 8 14.37 -1.56 12.40
C LEU A 8 15.58 -0.65 12.68
N ARG A 9 16.80 -1.14 12.45
CA ARG A 9 18.02 -0.32 12.59
C ARG A 9 17.98 0.91 11.68
N ALA A 10 17.66 0.70 10.40
CA ALA A 10 17.58 1.77 9.42
C ALA A 10 16.49 2.79 9.78
N ASP A 11 15.32 2.34 10.24
CA ASP A 11 14.22 3.23 10.63
C ASP A 11 14.53 4.03 11.90
N LEU A 12 15.15 3.41 12.91
CA LEU A 12 15.58 4.11 14.12
C LEU A 12 16.61 5.21 13.81
N GLN A 13 17.55 4.92 12.92
CA GLN A 13 18.52 5.92 12.47
C GLN A 13 17.85 7.02 11.63
N ARG A 14 16.95 6.66 10.71
CA ARG A 14 16.30 7.60 9.79
C ARG A 14 15.36 8.58 10.48
N PHE A 15 14.51 8.09 11.39
CA PHE A 15 13.47 8.92 12.03
C PHE A 15 13.93 9.56 13.33
N TYR A 16 14.80 8.87 14.09
CA TYR A 16 15.19 9.32 15.42
C TYR A 16 16.68 9.70 15.52
N GLY A 17 17.47 9.51 14.46
CA GLY A 17 18.91 9.77 14.48
C GLY A 17 19.66 8.85 15.45
N LEU A 18 19.06 7.73 15.85
CA LEU A 18 19.61 6.83 16.84
C LEU A 18 20.57 5.84 16.16
N ASP A 19 21.81 5.79 16.63
CA ASP A 19 22.71 4.69 16.30
C ASP A 19 22.39 3.49 17.21
N MET A 20 22.13 2.33 16.60
CA MET A 20 21.88 1.10 17.36
C MET A 20 23.14 0.60 18.07
N ASP A 21 24.33 0.94 17.59
CA ASP A 21 25.60 0.52 18.20
C ASP A 21 25.86 1.27 19.52
N GLU A 22 25.13 2.36 19.77
CA GLU A 22 25.15 3.11 21.03
C GLU A 22 24.15 2.60 22.08
N ILE A 23 23.29 1.64 21.72
CA ILE A 23 22.31 1.06 22.65
C ILE A 23 23.04 0.25 23.72
N GLY A 24 22.78 0.59 24.98
CA GLY A 24 23.44 0.01 26.16
C GLY A 24 24.65 0.80 26.65
N HIS A 25 25.20 1.69 25.83
CA HIS A 25 26.29 2.59 26.20
C HIS A 25 25.77 3.97 26.60
N THR A 26 25.17 4.70 25.66
CA THR A 26 24.62 6.05 25.87
C THR A 26 23.09 6.02 25.88
N VAL A 27 22.48 5.07 25.17
CA VAL A 27 21.02 4.92 25.04
C VAL A 27 20.54 3.72 25.86
N ARG A 28 19.58 3.95 26.77
CA ARG A 28 18.95 2.85 27.54
C ARG A 28 18.12 1.97 26.62
N VAL A 29 18.20 0.64 26.84
CA VAL A 29 17.41 -0.35 26.09
C VAL A 29 15.90 -0.06 26.13
N ARG A 30 15.38 0.38 27.28
CA ARG A 30 13.96 0.79 27.41
C ARG A 30 13.60 1.92 26.46
N ARG A 31 14.46 2.93 26.32
CA ARG A 31 14.23 4.05 25.40
C ARG A 31 14.19 3.60 23.95
N ALA A 32 15.09 2.69 23.56
CA ALA A 32 15.07 2.11 22.22
C ALA A 32 13.76 1.32 21.95
N ALA A 33 13.27 0.58 22.95
CA ALA A 33 11.98 -0.11 22.86
C ALA A 33 10.79 0.85 22.73
N ASP A 34 10.78 1.94 23.50
CA ASP A 34 9.74 2.97 23.41
C ASP A 34 9.72 3.64 22.02
N LEU A 35 10.89 3.87 21.42
CA LEU A 35 11.00 4.44 20.06
C LEU A 35 10.57 3.45 18.98
N ALA A 36 10.95 2.19 19.11
CA ALA A 36 10.52 1.13 18.20
C ALA A 36 8.99 0.94 18.24
N ALA A 37 8.36 1.07 19.41
CA ALA A 37 6.92 0.98 19.56
C ALA A 37 6.15 2.15 18.91
N ASN A 38 6.80 3.32 18.76
CA ASN A 38 6.21 4.53 18.19
C ASN A 38 6.68 4.82 16.76
N LEU A 39 7.10 3.80 16.01
CA LEU A 39 7.55 3.99 14.62
C LEU A 39 6.46 4.65 13.75
N PRO A 40 6.81 5.66 12.92
CA PRO A 40 5.88 6.26 11.98
C PRO A 40 5.32 5.26 10.97
N GLU A 41 4.17 5.56 10.38
CA GLU A 41 3.49 4.73 9.36
C GLU A 41 4.39 4.46 8.12
N ASP A 42 5.29 5.39 7.80
CA ASP A 42 6.22 5.29 6.67
C ASP A 42 7.51 4.51 6.96
N ALA A 43 7.57 3.78 8.09
CA ALA A 43 8.71 2.94 8.46
C ALA A 43 8.81 1.71 7.55
N LEU A 44 10.03 1.36 7.14
CA LEU A 44 10.31 0.19 6.30
C LEU A 44 9.96 -1.12 7.01
N THR A 45 10.05 -1.11 8.33
CA THR A 45 9.72 -2.25 9.20
C THR A 45 8.29 -2.74 8.96
N TRP A 46 7.32 -1.85 8.71
CA TRP A 46 5.94 -2.24 8.48
C TRP A 46 5.75 -3.02 7.18
N GLY A 47 6.40 -2.60 6.09
CA GLY A 47 6.36 -3.30 4.80
C GLY A 47 6.96 -4.72 4.83
N ARG A 48 7.86 -5.00 5.79
CA ARG A 48 8.41 -6.34 6.02
C ARG A 48 7.48 -7.25 6.82
N ILE A 49 6.61 -6.67 7.65
CA ILE A 49 5.63 -7.40 8.45
C ILE A 49 4.38 -7.67 7.61
N ASP A 50 3.89 -6.66 6.90
CA ASP A 50 2.73 -6.73 6.01
C ASP A 50 3.01 -5.95 4.73
N GLU A 51 2.94 -6.63 3.59
CA GLU A 51 3.12 -6.01 2.27
C GLU A 51 2.16 -4.83 2.05
N ARG A 52 0.95 -4.88 2.61
CA ARG A 52 -0.04 -3.79 2.53
C ARG A 52 0.44 -2.51 3.19
N ALA A 53 1.23 -2.62 4.24
CA ALA A 53 1.77 -1.49 4.99
C ALA A 53 3.06 -0.92 4.38
N THR A 54 3.47 -1.41 3.20
CA THR A 54 4.64 -0.86 2.48
C THR A 54 4.43 0.59 2.05
N TRP A 55 3.18 0.98 1.81
CA TRP A 55 2.81 2.35 1.47
C TRP A 55 2.07 3.00 2.62
N GLY A 56 2.61 4.11 3.13
CA GLY A 56 1.85 5.00 3.98
C GLY A 56 0.75 5.71 3.21
N THR A 57 -0.16 6.33 3.97
CA THR A 57 -1.32 7.08 3.48
C THR A 57 -0.97 8.08 2.38
N ALA A 58 0.15 8.82 2.51
CA ALA A 58 0.57 9.80 1.52
C ALA A 58 0.85 9.17 0.15
N LYS A 59 1.53 8.02 0.10
CA LYS A 59 1.81 7.31 -1.16
C LYS A 59 0.53 6.79 -1.81
N HIS A 60 -0.41 6.29 -1.02
CA HIS A 60 -1.73 5.88 -1.51
C HIS A 60 -2.53 7.05 -2.10
N LEU A 61 -2.50 8.22 -1.46
CA LEU A 61 -3.17 9.41 -1.97
C LEU A 61 -2.51 9.90 -3.27
N LEU A 62 -1.18 9.95 -3.32
CA LEU A 62 -0.44 10.35 -4.52
C LEU A 62 -0.69 9.39 -5.69
N ALA A 63 -0.70 8.09 -5.45
CA ALA A 63 -1.06 7.11 -6.48
C ALA A 63 -2.48 7.35 -7.00
N THR A 64 -3.44 7.65 -6.12
CA THR A 64 -4.83 7.97 -6.51
C THR A 64 -4.92 9.23 -7.36
N ILE A 65 -4.16 10.27 -7.01
CA ILE A 65 -4.11 11.52 -7.80
C ILE A 65 -3.48 11.23 -9.17
N ALA A 66 -2.40 10.47 -9.24
CA ALA A 66 -1.74 10.08 -10.48
C ALA A 66 -2.69 9.24 -11.37
N ASP A 67 -3.36 8.24 -10.80
CA ASP A 67 -4.33 7.38 -11.49
C ASP A 67 -5.47 8.21 -12.09
N ASN A 68 -6.07 9.12 -11.29
CA ASN A 68 -7.17 9.97 -11.72
C ASN A 68 -6.73 10.96 -12.80
N THR A 69 -5.55 11.56 -12.66
CA THR A 69 -5.02 12.51 -13.65
C THR A 69 -4.69 11.80 -14.97
N GLY A 70 -4.06 10.63 -14.90
CA GLY A 70 -3.78 9.79 -16.05
C GLY A 70 -5.05 9.33 -16.76
N PHE A 71 -6.06 8.92 -16.01
CA PHE A 71 -7.38 8.57 -16.54
C PHE A 71 -8.04 9.77 -17.24
N LEU A 72 -8.08 10.94 -16.61
CA LEU A 72 -8.64 12.15 -17.22
C LEU A 72 -7.93 12.53 -18.52
N ALA A 73 -6.60 12.43 -18.57
CA ALA A 73 -5.84 12.67 -19.80
C ALA A 73 -6.18 11.62 -20.87
N TRP A 74 -6.26 10.34 -20.49
CA TRP A 74 -6.58 9.24 -21.40
C TRP A 74 -7.99 9.35 -21.99
N THR A 75 -8.99 9.75 -21.21
CA THR A 75 -10.39 9.92 -21.69
C THR A 75 -10.51 10.90 -22.86
N LYS A 76 -9.57 11.83 -23.00
CA LYS A 76 -9.51 12.80 -24.11
C LYS A 76 -8.86 12.24 -25.37
N THR A 77 -8.28 11.05 -25.32
CA THR A 77 -7.59 10.41 -26.46
C THR A 77 -8.55 9.57 -27.31
N LYS A 78 -8.17 9.27 -28.55
CA LYS A 78 -8.93 8.35 -29.42
C LYS A 78 -8.99 6.93 -28.84
N ALA A 79 -7.98 6.53 -28.07
CA ALA A 79 -7.90 5.20 -27.44
C ALA A 79 -9.01 4.97 -26.40
N ALA A 80 -9.53 6.02 -25.77
CA ALA A 80 -10.64 5.91 -24.83
C ALA A 80 -11.95 5.45 -25.47
N LYS A 81 -12.13 5.62 -26.78
CA LYS A 81 -13.34 5.19 -27.48
C LYS A 81 -13.41 3.68 -27.73
N GLN A 82 -12.28 2.98 -27.64
CA GLN A 82 -12.15 1.58 -28.09
C GLN A 82 -11.50 0.67 -27.06
N GLY A 83 -10.91 1.22 -25.99
CA GLY A 83 -10.08 0.47 -25.06
C GLY A 83 -10.48 0.63 -23.60
N GLU A 84 -9.80 -0.14 -22.74
CA GLU A 84 -9.90 -0.03 -21.28
C GLU A 84 -8.66 0.67 -20.72
N TRP A 85 -8.84 1.47 -19.67
CA TRP A 85 -7.73 2.11 -18.98
C TRP A 85 -6.86 1.08 -18.25
N ARG A 86 -5.55 1.07 -18.57
CA ARG A 86 -4.57 0.15 -17.99
C ARG A 86 -3.42 0.84 -17.24
N GLY A 87 -3.44 2.17 -17.14
CA GLY A 87 -2.36 2.95 -16.52
C GLY A 87 -2.51 3.20 -15.01
N ALA A 88 -3.38 2.46 -14.31
CA ALA A 88 -3.51 2.57 -12.86
C ALA A 88 -2.32 1.89 -12.17
N ILE A 89 -1.71 2.57 -11.20
CA ILE A 89 -0.55 2.10 -10.45
C ILE A 89 -0.97 0.94 -9.54
N GLU A 90 -0.22 -0.17 -9.57
CA GLU A 90 -0.47 -1.30 -8.68
C GLU A 90 -0.12 -0.96 -7.24
N ARG A 91 -1.04 -1.24 -6.31
CA ARG A 91 -0.92 -0.89 -4.89
C ARG A 91 -0.50 -2.13 -4.11
N PRO A 92 0.46 -2.01 -3.17
CA PRO A 92 0.83 -3.13 -2.31
C PRO A 92 -0.39 -3.72 -1.60
N GLY A 93 -0.55 -5.03 -1.73
CA GLY A 93 -1.65 -5.80 -1.13
C GLY A 93 -3.07 -5.52 -1.64
N PHE A 94 -3.22 -4.69 -2.67
CA PHE A 94 -4.42 -4.56 -3.50
C PHE A 94 -4.06 -4.89 -4.96
N PRO A 95 -3.79 -6.17 -5.27
CA PRO A 95 -3.53 -6.56 -6.65
C PRO A 95 -4.75 -6.21 -7.50
N ARG A 96 -4.51 -5.72 -8.72
CA ARG A 96 -5.57 -5.43 -9.68
C ARG A 96 -6.38 -6.71 -9.88
N THR A 97 -7.63 -6.73 -9.44
CA THR A 97 -8.54 -7.86 -9.68
C THR A 97 -8.70 -8.03 -11.18
N ALA A 98 -7.96 -8.98 -11.75
CA ALA A 98 -7.89 -9.22 -13.20
C ALA A 98 -9.20 -9.77 -13.77
N ASN A 99 -10.11 -10.26 -12.92
CA ASN A 99 -11.35 -10.91 -13.32
C ASN A 99 -12.59 -10.17 -12.80
N VAL A 100 -12.72 -8.88 -13.13
CA VAL A 100 -14.07 -8.27 -13.15
C VAL A 100 -14.76 -8.79 -14.40
N GLN A 101 -15.38 -9.97 -14.31
CA GLN A 101 -16.22 -10.45 -15.40
C GLN A 101 -17.34 -9.42 -15.60
N LYS A 102 -17.43 -8.86 -16.82
CA LYS A 102 -18.57 -8.05 -17.21
C LYS A 102 -19.79 -8.95 -17.16
N LEU A 103 -20.57 -8.82 -16.09
CA LEU A 103 -21.81 -9.56 -15.95
C LEU A 103 -22.83 -8.91 -16.88
N ASP A 104 -23.20 -9.64 -17.93
CA ASP A 104 -24.24 -9.25 -18.85
C ASP A 104 -25.54 -8.91 -18.09
N PRO A 105 -26.28 -7.83 -18.44
CA PRO A 105 -27.47 -7.40 -17.68
C PRO A 105 -28.50 -8.52 -17.47
N ASP A 106 -28.65 -9.41 -18.45
CA ASP A 106 -29.57 -10.55 -18.36
C ASP A 106 -29.10 -11.59 -17.33
N ASN A 107 -27.79 -11.83 -17.24
CA ASN A 107 -27.20 -12.69 -16.23
C ASN A 107 -27.28 -12.07 -14.83
N MET A 108 -27.16 -10.75 -14.71
CA MET A 108 -27.34 -10.02 -13.45
C MET A 108 -28.78 -10.13 -12.94
N LEU A 109 -29.76 -9.90 -13.81
CA LEU A 109 -31.18 -10.04 -13.47
C LEU A 109 -31.53 -11.47 -13.09
N ARG A 110 -30.93 -12.47 -13.73
CA ARG A 110 -31.11 -13.88 -13.36
C ARG A 110 -30.60 -14.18 -11.95
N ILE A 111 -29.42 -13.69 -11.58
CA ILE A 111 -28.85 -13.89 -10.24
C ILE A 111 -29.69 -13.19 -9.17
N LEU A 112 -30.16 -11.97 -9.44
CA LEU A 112 -31.01 -11.21 -8.51
C LEU A 112 -32.39 -11.84 -8.28
N ARG A 113 -32.87 -12.66 -9.23
CA ARG A 113 -34.14 -13.39 -9.15
C ARG A 113 -34.03 -14.74 -8.43
N MET A 114 -32.82 -15.22 -8.14
CA MET A 114 -32.67 -16.48 -7.40
C MET A 114 -33.08 -16.28 -5.93
N PRO A 115 -33.76 -17.27 -5.32
CA PRO A 115 -34.07 -17.23 -3.90
C PRO A 115 -32.77 -17.14 -3.11
N ARG A 116 -32.66 -16.16 -2.22
CA ARG A 116 -31.55 -16.09 -1.28
C ARG A 116 -31.77 -17.16 -0.21
N THR A 117 -31.10 -18.30 -0.35
CA THR A 117 -30.92 -19.29 0.72
C THR A 117 -30.05 -18.75 1.82
#